data_AF-A0A2V5UFM7-F1
#
_entry.id   AF-A0A2V5UFM7-F1
#
_cell.length_a   1.000
_cell.length_b   1.000
_cell.length_c   1.000
_cell.angle_alpha   90.00
_cell.angle_beta   90.00
_cell.angle_gamma   90.00
#
_symmetry.space_group_name_H-M   'P 1'
#
loop_
_entity.id
_entity.type
_entity.pdbx_description
1 polymer ?
#
loop_
_entity_poly.entity_id
_entity_poly.type
_entity_poly.pdbx_seq_one_letter_code
_entity_poly.pdbx_strand_id
1 'polypeptide(L)' 'MLDIRLIREKPDFIRERLVTRGGGDETKLDEVLRVDAERRKTETDLQQLQSE' A
#
# COMPACT_ATOMS: atom_id res chain seq x y z
N MET A 1 -12.02 -5.92 -2.87
CA MET A 1 -10.56 -5.70 -2.92
C MET A 1 -10.35 -4.26 -3.35
N LEU A 2 -9.68 -3.42 -2.55
CA LEU A 2 -9.36 -2.03 -2.91
C LEU A 2 -8.13 -2.00 -3.83
N ASP A 3 -8.11 -1.08 -4.79
CA ASP A 3 -7.00 -0.94 -5.73
C ASP A 3 -5.80 -0.29 -5.02
N ILE A 4 -4.66 -0.99 -4.96
CA ILE A 4 -3.43 -0.49 -4.30
C ILE A 4 -2.89 0.78 -4.96
N ARG A 5 -3.17 0.95 -6.26
CA ARG A 5 -2.84 2.19 -6.99
C ARG A 5 -3.59 3.38 -6.41
N LEU A 6 -4.88 3.23 -6.15
CA LEU A 6 -5.72 4.29 -5.60
C LEU A 6 -5.30 4.65 -4.15
N ILE A 7 -4.89 3.64 -3.38
CA ILE A 7 -4.34 3.82 -2.02
C ILE A 7 -3.05 4.64 -2.05
N ARG A 8 -2.18 4.43 -3.05
CA ARG A 8 -0.94 5.21 -3.20
C ARG A 8 -1.15 6.61 -3.76
N GLU A 9 -2.08 6.76 -4.70
CA GLU A 9 -2.36 8.05 -5.32
C GLU A 9 -3.06 9.00 -4.36
N LYS A 10 -3.98 8.49 -3.53
CA LYS A 10 -4.78 9.31 -2.61
C LYS A 10 -4.96 8.60 -1.26
N PRO A 11 -3.88 8.41 -0.49
CA PRO A 11 -3.95 7.76 0.82
C PRO A 11 -4.87 8.53 1.78
N ASP A 12 -4.80 9.86 1.79
CA ASP A 12 -5.62 10.69 2.68
C ASP A 12 -7.12 10.60 2.36
N PHE A 13 -7.48 10.57 1.08
CA PHE A 13 -8.86 10.41 0.65
C PHE A 13 -9.44 9.06 1.07
N ILE A 14 -8.64 7.99 0.96
CA ILE A 14 -9.05 6.66 1.42
C ILE A 14 -9.14 6.65 2.95
N ARG A 15 -8.19 7.28 3.65
CA ARG A 15 -8.20 7.38 5.12
C ARG A 15 -9.49 8.04 5.63
N GLU A 16 -9.86 9.19 5.08
CA GLU A 16 -11.12 9.88 5.44
C GLU A 16 -12.34 8.99 5.17
N ARG A 17 -12.38 8.33 4.01
CA ARG A 17 -13.46 7.39 3.66
C ARG A 17 -13.55 6.21 4.63
N LEU A 18 -12.42 5.66 5.07
CA LEU A 18 -12.38 4.55 6.02
C LEU A 18 -12.85 4.99 7.42
N VAL A 19 -12.44 6.18 7.86
CA VAL A 19 -12.95 6.78 9.11
C VAL A 19 -14.48 6.95 9.03
N THR A 20 -15.01 7.46 7.92
CA THR A 20 -16.47 7.60 7.74
C THR A 20 -17.24 6.27 7.68
N ARG A 21 -16.55 5.15 7.41
CA ARG A 21 -17.16 3.81 7.29
C ARG A 21 -17.22 3.02 8.58
N GLY A 22 -16.66 3.53 9.68
CA GLY A 22 -16.71 2.87 10.98
C GLY A 22 -15.40 2.88 11.77
N GLY A 23 -14.31 3.40 11.19
CA GLY A 23 -13.00 3.47 11.85
C GLY A 23 -12.34 2.10 12.08
N GLY A 24 -11.01 2.07 12.10
CA GLY A 24 -10.19 0.88 12.36
C GLY A 24 -9.49 0.28 11.14
N ASP A 25 -9.76 0.76 9.93
CA ASP A 25 -9.07 0.33 8.70
C ASP A 25 -7.99 1.32 8.26
N GLU A 26 -8.00 2.55 8.80
CA GLU A 26 -6.97 3.57 8.56
C GLU A 26 -5.58 3.13 9.04
N THR A 27 -5.49 2.35 10.11
CA THR A 27 -4.22 1.76 10.58
C THR A 27 -3.71 0.69 9.64
N LYS A 28 -4.61 -0.07 9.01
CA LYS A 28 -4.26 -1.06 7.98
C LYS A 28 -3.79 -0.38 6.69
N LEU A 29 -4.23 0.85 6.41
CA LEU A 29 -3.77 1.62 5.25
C LEU A 29 -2.26 1.85 5.32
N ASP A 30 -1.76 2.27 6.49
CA ASP A 30 -0.34 2.51 6.72
C ASP A 30 0.47 1.22 6.63
N GLU A 31 -0.08 0.11 7.16
CA GLU A 31 0.54 -1.22 7.05
C GLU A 31 0.60 -1.71 5.60
N VAL A 32 -0.48 -1.53 4.84
CA VAL A 32 -0.54 -1.90 3.41
C VAL A 32 0.47 -1.09 2.59
N LEU A 33 0.61 0.21 2.86
CA LEU A 33 1.62 1.05 2.20
C LEU A 33 3.04 0.61 2.53
N ARG A 34 3.29 0.24 3.79
CA ARG A 34 4.60 -0.27 4.22
C ARG A 34 4.95 -1.59 3.50
N VAL A 35 4.01 -2.53 3.46
CA VAL A 35 4.21 -3.82 2.79
C VAL A 35 4.34 -3.64 1.27
N ASP A 36 3.60 -2.73 0.63
CA ASP A 36 3.78 -2.44 -0.80
C ASP A 36 5.17 -1.90 -1.11
N ALA A 37 5.71 -1.02 -0.25
CA ALA A 37 7.06 -0.49 -0.40
C ALA A 37 8.12 -1.59 -0.26
N GLU A 38 8.00 -2.46 0.75
CA GLU A 38 8.90 -3.60 0.93
C GLU A 38 8.81 -4.57 -0.26
N ARG A 39 7.60 -4.90 -0.71
CA ARG A 39 7.36 -5.79 -1.86
C ARG A 39 8.04 -5.26 -3.12
N ARG A 40 7.91 -3.97 -3.43
CA ARG A 40 8.53 -3.36 -4.63
C ARG A 40 10.05 -3.34 -4.55
N LYS A 41 10.61 -3.10 -3.36
CA LYS A 41 12.06 -3.18 -3.15
C LYS A 41 12.55 -4.61 -3.41
N THR A 42 11.93 -5.59 -2.78
CA THR A 42 12.29 -7.01 -2.97
C THR A 42 12.09 -7.48 -4.41
N GLU A 43 11.03 -7.05 -5.09
CA GLU A 43 10.82 -7.36 -6.52
C GLU A 43 11.93 -6.77 -7.40
N THR A 44 12.38 -5.54 -7.10
CA THR A 44 13.47 -4.89 -7.82
C THR A 44 14.79 -5.62 -7.58
N ASP A 45 15.09 -5.93 -6.32
CA ASP A 45 16.28 -6.68 -5.92
C ASP A 45 16.29 -8.08 -6.57
N LEU A 46 15.14 -8.75 -6.64
CA LEU A 46 14.97 -10.05 -7.29
C LEU A 46 15.18 -9.95 -8.80
N GLN A 47 14.60 -8.94 -9.47
CA GLN A 47 14.82 -8.72 -10.90
C GLN A 47 16.28 -8.46 -11.22
N GLN A 48 16.99 -7.70 -10.38
CA GLN A 48 18.41 -7.44 -10.52
C GLN A 48 19.22 -8.74 -10.37
N LEU A 49 18.91 -9.55 -9.35
CA LEU A 49 19.56 -10.84 -9.12
C LEU A 49 19.32 -11.87 -10.24
N GLN A 50 18.15 -11.83 -10.89
CA GLN A 50 17.83 -12.69 -12.04
C GLN A 50 18.45 -12.22 -13.36
N SER A 51 18.89 -10.96 -13.42
CA SER A 51 19.51 -10.38 -14.60
C SER A 51 21.04 -10.53 -14.61
N GLU A 52 21.63 -11.02 -13.50
CA GLU A 52 23.02 -11.48 -13.39
C GLU A 52 23.15 -12.96 -13.77
#